data_AF-A0A2G2B663-F1
#
_entry.id   AF-A0A2G2B663-F1
#
_cell.length_a   1.000
_cell.length_b   1.000
_cell.length_c   1.000
_cell.angle_alpha   90.00
_cell.angle_beta   90.00
_cell.angle_gamma   90.00
#
_symmetry.space_group_name_H-M   'P 1'
#
loop_
_entity.id
_entity.type
_entity.pdbx_description
1 polymer ?
#
loop_
_entity_poly.entity_id
_entity_poly.type
_entity_poly.pdbx_seq_one_letter_code
_entity_poly.pdbx_strand_id
1 'polypeptide(L)' 'MATILLALGLVLVIEGLVYALAPSLVERLLEALQEMSLEVRRRFGLGAVALGVGLVWLAQIIG' A
#
# COMPACT_ATOMS: atom_id res chain seq x y z
N MET A 1 -3.07 18.26 12.09
CA MET A 1 -1.60 18.08 12.03
C MET A 1 -1.16 16.74 12.64
N ALA A 2 -1.54 16.40 13.87
CA ALA A 2 -1.19 15.12 14.51
C ALA A 2 -1.59 13.88 13.68
N THR A 3 -2.80 13.85 13.11
CA THR A 3 -3.27 12.73 12.27
C THR A 3 -2.42 12.50 11.02
N ILE A 4 -1.87 13.57 10.42
CA ILE A 4 -1.00 13.47 9.24
C ILE A 4 0.34 12.84 9.65
N LEU A 5 0.93 13.29 10.76
CA LEU A 5 2.14 12.69 11.30
C LEU A 5 1.95 11.23 11.68
N LEU A 6 0.80 10.88 12.27
CA LEU A 6 0.45 9.49 12.57
C LEU A 6 0.34 8.65 11.30
N ALA A 7 -0.40 9.11 10.30
CA ALA A 7 -0.57 8.38 9.03
C ALA A 7 0.78 8.15 8.34
N LEU A 8 1.63 9.19 8.26
CA LEU A 8 2.98 9.06 7.71
C LEU A 8 3.86 8.11 8.53
N GLY A 9 3.81 8.21 9.86
CA GLY A 9 4.56 7.31 10.75
C GLY A 9 4.15 5.85 10.58
N LEU A 10 2.85 5.57 10.48
CA LEU A 10 2.35 4.21 10.26
C LEU A 10 2.79 3.67 8.89
N VAL A 11 2.74 4.47 7.83
CA VAL A 11 3.26 4.06 6.51
C VAL A 11 4.73 3.70 6.60
N LEU A 12 5.56 4.54 7.23
CA LEU A 12 7.00 4.26 7.38
C LEU A 12 7.29 3.01 8.21
N VAL A 13 6.52 2.78 9.30
CA VAL A 13 6.67 1.58 10.12
C VAL A 13 6.29 0.34 9.30
N ILE A 14 5.16 0.34 8.62
CA ILE A 14 4.70 -0.82 7.83
C ILE A 14 5.67 -1.11 6.69
N GLU A 15 6.05 -0.12 5.89
CA GLU A 15 7.01 -0.27 4.80
C GLU A 15 8.36 -0.77 5.33
N GLY A 16 8.89 -0.12 6.38
CA GLY A 16 10.17 -0.50 7.01
C GLY A 16 10.17 -1.93 7.56
N LEU A 17 9.05 -2.39 8.13
CA LEU A 17 8.91 -3.77 8.60
C LEU A 17 8.93 -4.77 7.46
N VAL A 18 8.28 -4.47 6.33
CA VAL A 18 8.32 -5.34 5.15
C VAL A 18 9.76 -5.51 4.67
N TYR A 19 10.52 -4.41 4.58
CA TYR A 19 11.95 -4.47 4.22
C TYR A 19 12.82 -5.19 5.26
N ALA A 20 12.57 -4.99 6.55
CA ALA A 20 13.40 -5.54 7.62
C ALA A 20 13.13 -7.04 7.88
N LEU A 21 11.87 -7.47 7.80
CA LEU A 21 11.45 -8.83 8.17
C LEU A 21 11.35 -9.78 6.97
N ALA A 22 10.98 -9.26 5.79
CA ALA A 22 10.71 -10.08 4.61
C ALA A 22 11.23 -9.42 3.31
N PRO A 23 12.53 -9.12 3.20
CA PRO A 23 13.10 -8.49 2.01
C PRO A 23 12.86 -9.29 0.72
N SER A 24 12.87 -10.64 0.81
CA SER A 24 12.59 -11.52 -0.33
C SER A 24 11.15 -11.46 -0.85
N LEU A 25 10.20 -11.01 -0.01
CA LEU A 25 8.84 -10.77 -0.47
C LEU A 25 8.79 -9.55 -1.39
N VAL A 26 9.55 -8.49 -1.06
CA VAL A 26 9.64 -7.29 -1.89
C VAL A 26 10.22 -7.63 -3.26
N GLU A 27 11.31 -8.39 -3.30
CA GLU A 27 11.93 -8.82 -4.56
C GLU A 27 10.93 -9.57 -5.45
N ARG A 28 10.22 -10.55 -4.90
CA ARG A 28 9.20 -11.32 -5.63
C ARG A 28 8.03 -10.45 -6.12
N LEU A 29 7.60 -9.48 -5.31
CA LEU A 29 6.56 -8.54 -5.70
C LEU A 29 7.03 -7.64 -6.86
N LEU A 30 8.29 -7.20 -6.82
CA LEU A 30 8.88 -6.40 -7.89
C LEU A 30 9.02 -7.20 -9.18
N GLU A 31 9.45 -8.47 -9.11
CA GLU A 31 9.49 -9.38 -10.26
C GLU A 31 8.10 -9.57 -10.88
N ALA A 32 7.10 -9.88 -10.05
CA ALA A 32 5.71 -10.03 -10.51
C ALA A 32 5.17 -8.73 -11.14
N LEU A 33 5.50 -7.57 -10.56
CA LEU A 33 5.16 -6.28 -11.15
C LEU A 33 5.88 -6.07 -12.48
N GLN A 34 7.15 -6.45 -12.61
CA GLN A 34 7.92 -6.33 -13.85
C GLN A 34 7.35 -7.16 -15.00
N GLU A 35 6.76 -8.32 -14.71
CA GLU A 35 6.11 -9.17 -15.71
C GLU A 35 4.77 -8.60 -16.21
N MET A 36 4.12 -7.73 -15.44
CA MET A 36 2.86 -7.09 -15.85
C MET A 36 3.07 -6.03 -16.93
N SER A 37 2.14 -5.96 -17.89
CA SER A 37 2.05 -4.85 -18.84
C SER A 37 1.72 -3.53 -18.12
N LEU A 38 2.11 -2.40 -18.72
CA LEU A 38 1.91 -1.08 -18.13
C LEU A 38 0.42 -0.78 -17.85
N GLU A 39 -0.48 -1.26 -18.70
CA GLU A 39 -1.92 -1.11 -18.50
C GLU A 39 -2.43 -1.89 -17.28
N VAL A 40 -1.97 -3.13 -17.11
CA VAL A 40 -2.35 -3.96 -15.95
C VAL A 40 -1.84 -3.34 -14.65
N ARG A 41 -0.58 -2.85 -14.63
CA ARG A 41 -0.03 -2.14 -13.46
C ARG A 41 -0.85 -0.92 -13.07
N ARG A 42 -1.29 -0.13 -14.06
CA ARG A 42 -2.15 1.05 -13.82
C ARG A 42 -3.50 0.65 -13.24
N ARG A 43 -4.17 -0.37 -13.80
CA ARG A 43 -5.46 -0.86 -13.29
C ARG A 43 -5.32 -1.42 -11.87
N PHE A 44 -4.25 -2.16 -11.60
CA PHE A 44 -3.95 -2.67 -10.26
C PHE A 44 -3.77 -1.52 -9.25
N GLY A 45 -2.96 -0.51 -9.59
CA GLY A 45 -2.77 0.68 -8.75
C GLY A 45 -4.07 1.44 -8.50
N LEU A 46 -4.91 1.62 -9.52
CA LEU A 46 -6.23 2.25 -9.37
C LEU A 46 -7.15 1.44 -8.44
N GLY A 47 -7.13 0.10 -8.55
CA GLY A 47 -7.86 -0.78 -7.66
C GLY A 47 -7.40 -0.67 -6.19
N ALA A 48 -6.07 -0.61 -5.97
CA ALA A 48 -5.51 -0.41 -4.63
C ALA A 48 -5.91 0.94 -4.02
N VAL A 49 -5.89 2.02 -4.81
CA VAL A 49 -6.36 3.35 -4.37
C VAL A 49 -7.84 3.32 -4.03
N ALA A 50 -8.68 2.74 -4.89
CA ALA A 50 -10.12 2.65 -4.65
C ALA A 50 -10.45 1.86 -3.37
N LEU A 51 -9.75 0.75 -3.14
CA LEU A 51 -9.86 -0.03 -1.89
C LEU A 51 -9.42 0.79 -0.68
N GLY A 52 -8.27 1.47 -0.75
CA GLY A 52 -7.76 2.29 0.34
C GLY A 52 -8.74 3.40 0.73
N VAL A 53 -9.29 4.12 -0.26
CA VAL A 53 -10.33 5.14 -0.03
C VAL A 53 -11.58 4.52 0.57
N GLY A 54 -12.03 3.37 0.06
CA GLY A 54 -13.19 2.65 0.59
C GLY A 54 -13.02 2.23 2.05
N LEU A 55 -11.83 1.73 2.43
CA LEU A 55 -11.52 1.37 3.81
C LEU A 55 -11.48 2.58 4.74
N VAL A 56 -10.87 3.69 4.32
CA VAL A 56 -10.85 4.94 5.09
C VAL A 56 -12.28 5.46 5.28
N TRP A 57 -13.11 5.40 4.24
CA TRP A 57 -14.51 5.82 4.33
C TRP A 57 -15.30 4.90 5.27
N LEU A 58 -15.14 3.58 5.18
CA LEU A 58 -15.77 2.65 6.12
C LEU A 58 -15.36 2.90 7.56
N ALA A 59 -14.07 3.14 7.81
CA ALA A 59 -13.58 3.47 9.15
C ALA A 59 -14.24 4.74 9.70
N GLN A 60 -14.46 5.75 8.85
CA GLN A 60 -15.18 6.99 9.20
C GLN A 60 -16.68 6.81 9.43
N ILE A 61 -17.30 5.75 8.88
CA ILE A 61 -18.73 5.46 9.08
C ILE A 61 -18.96 4.66 10.38
N ILE A 62 -18.04 3.74 10.68
CA ILE A 62 -18.18 2.77 11.78
C ILE A 62 -17.66 3.33 13.11
N GLY A 63 -16.67 4.23 13.07
CA GLY A 63 -16.16 4.97 14.23
C GLY A 63 -16.90 6.28 14.46
#